data_AF-A0A3E0PSZ9-F1
#
_entry.id   AF-A0A3E0PSZ9-F1
#
_cell.length_a   1.000
_cell.length_b   1.000
_cell.length_c   1.000
_cell.angle_alpha   90.00
_cell.angle_beta   90.00
_cell.angle_gamma   90.00
#
_symmetry.space_group_name_H-M   'P 1'
#
loop_
_entity.id
_entity.type
_entity.pdbx_description
1 polymer ?
#
loop_
_entity_poly.entity_id
_entity_poly.type
_entity_poly.pdbx_seq_one_letter_code
_entity_poly.pdbx_strand_id
1 'polypeptide(L)'
;MIAVPDELQDALKKSGVEPLRLRDPSTQEEFVVVRAEDWERLRGVFDGDRTLTRDEQFGLLHQAGLRAGWDDPEMDVYNDLVD
;
A
#
# COMPACT_ATOMS: atom_id res chain seq x y z
N MET A 1 -1.04 9.04 -13.53
CA MET A 1 0.01 9.84 -12.88
C MET A 1 -0.31 11.30 -13.18
N ILE A 2 -0.46 12.13 -12.16
CA ILE A 2 -0.68 13.58 -12.32
C ILE A 2 0.70 14.24 -12.27
N ALA A 3 0.94 15.22 -13.14
CA ALA A 3 2.19 15.97 -13.13
C ALA A 3 2.29 16.83 -11.86
N VAL A 4 3.49 16.94 -11.29
CA VAL A 4 3.76 17.85 -10.17
C VAL A 4 3.62 19.29 -10.70
N PRO A 5 2.75 20.14 -10.11
CA PRO A 5 2.66 21.54 -10.51
C PRO A 5 3.98 22.28 -10.33
N ASP A 6 4.25 23.28 -11.17
CA ASP A 6 5.54 24.00 -11.20
C ASP A 6 5.89 24.62 -9.83
N GLU A 7 4.91 25.22 -9.14
CA GLU A 7 5.09 25.79 -7.80
C GLU A 7 5.52 24.73 -6.77
N LEU A 8 4.94 23.53 -6.86
CA LEU A 8 5.28 22.42 -6.00
C LEU A 8 6.66 21.86 -6.37
N GLN A 9 7.01 21.85 -7.65
CA GLN A 9 8.33 21.42 -8.13
C GLN A 9 9.43 22.35 -7.60
N ASP A 10 9.21 23.65 -7.58
CA ASP A 10 10.17 24.62 -7.05
C ASP A 10 10.26 24.57 -5.52
N ALA A 11 9.13 24.35 -4.83
CA ALA A 11 9.13 24.11 -3.39
C ALA A 11 9.92 22.84 -3.01
N LEU A 12 9.78 21.75 -3.78
CA LEU A 12 10.52 20.51 -3.59
C LEU A 12 12.03 20.68 -3.81
N LYS A 13 12.44 21.49 -4.79
CA LYS A 13 13.87 21.81 -5.00
C LYS A 13 14.45 22.60 -3.81
N LYS A 14 13.65 23.47 -3.19
CA LYS A 14 14.06 24.30 -2.05
C LYS A 14 14.09 23.55 -0.72
N SER A 15 13.20 22.58 -0.50
CA SER A 15 13.16 21.82 0.77
C SER A 15 14.35 20.86 0.93
N GLY A 16 14.99 20.48 -0.17
CA GLY A 16 16.21 19.66 -0.16
C GLY A 16 15.96 18.25 0.38
N VAL A 17 16.32 18.04 1.65
CA VAL A 17 16.24 16.74 2.35
C VAL A 17 15.01 16.66 3.26
N GLU A 18 14.45 17.79 3.69
CA GLU A 18 13.28 17.78 4.57
C GLU A 18 11.97 17.57 3.80
N PRO A 19 11.01 16.80 4.34
CA PRO A 19 9.68 16.64 3.75
C PRO A 19 8.95 17.98 3.65
N LEU A 20 8.42 18.27 2.47
CA LEU A 20 7.69 19.51 2.23
C LEU A 20 6.31 19.40 2.88
N ARG A 21 5.96 20.39 3.71
CA ARG A 21 4.63 20.50 4.33
C ARG A 21 3.79 21.49 3.54
N LEU A 22 2.59 21.05 3.15
CA LEU A 22 1.59 21.85 2.46
C LEU A 22 0.42 22.08 3.40
N ARG A 23 -0.18 23.25 3.34
CA ARG A 23 -1.41 23.53 4.08
C ARG A 23 -2.50 23.87 3.08
N ASP A 24 -3.61 23.15 3.13
CA ASP A 24 -4.78 23.49 2.36
C ASP A 24 -5.42 24.75 2.97
N PRO A 25 -5.49 25.88 2.24
CA PRO A 25 -6.04 27.11 2.78
C PRO A 25 -7.55 27.04 3.05
N SER A 26 -8.27 26.11 2.42
CA SER A 26 -9.73 25.96 2.56
C SER A 26 -10.14 25.14 3.78
N THR A 27 -9.39 24.08 4.10
CA THR A 27 -9.66 23.17 5.22
C THR A 27 -8.71 23.38 6.40
N GLN A 28 -7.63 24.14 6.20
CA GLN A 28 -6.47 24.25 7.10
C GLN A 28 -5.72 22.94 7.36
N GLU A 29 -6.05 21.88 6.64
CA GLU A 29 -5.42 20.57 6.79
C GLU A 29 -3.97 20.60 6.27
N GLU A 30 -3.09 19.87 6.96
CA GLU A 30 -1.67 19.83 6.66
C GLU A 30 -1.30 18.51 6.00
N PHE A 31 -0.72 18.59 4.81
CA PHE A 31 -0.23 17.45 4.04
C PHE A 31 1.30 17.45 4.06
N VAL A 32 1.90 16.26 4.05
CA VAL A 32 3.35 16.10 3.93
C VAL A 32 3.67 15.39 2.63
N VAL A 33 4.49 16.03 1.80
CA VAL A 33 4.97 15.48 0.54
C VAL A 33 6.31 14.79 0.79
N VAL A 34 6.34 13.48 0.54
CA VAL A 34 7.53 12.63 0.62
C VAL A 34 7.83 12.03 -0.75
N ARG A 35 9.08 11.65 -0.99
CA ARG A 35 9.44 10.91 -2.20
C ARG A 35 8.76 9.55 -2.17
N ALA A 36 8.34 9.05 -3.33
CA ALA A 36 7.67 7.76 -3.44
C ALA A 36 8.50 6.61 -2.83
N GLU A 37 9.82 6.64 -3.02
CA GLU A 37 10.73 5.63 -2.46
C GLU A 37 10.73 5.63 -0.91
N ASP A 38 10.66 6.81 -0.30
CA ASP A 38 10.61 6.95 1.16
C ASP A 38 9.24 6.57 1.70
N TRP A 39 8.17 6.89 0.98
CA TRP A 39 6.82 6.40 1.29
C TRP A 39 6.76 4.88 1.28
N GLU A 40 7.25 4.20 0.23
CA GLU A 40 7.21 2.73 0.15
C GLU A 40 8.03 2.07 1.27
N ARG A 41 9.17 2.66 1.65
CA ARG A 41 9.96 2.22 2.81
C ARG A 41 9.19 2.35 4.12
N LEU A 42 8.54 3.49 4.33
CA LEU A 42 7.78 3.77 5.56
C LEU A 42 6.46 3.02 5.63
N ARG A 43 5.82 2.78 4.48
CA ARG A 43 4.57 2.06 4.37
C ARG A 43 4.65 0.67 5.00
N GLY A 44 5.75 -0.04 4.80
CA GLY A 44 5.97 -1.35 5.44
C GLY A 44 6.01 -1.29 6.98
N VAL A 45 6.39 -0.15 7.57
CA VAL A 45 6.37 0.07 9.03
C VAL A 45 4.93 0.31 9.51
N PHE A 46 4.15 1.08 8.77
CA PHE A 46 2.74 1.36 9.10
C PHE A 46 1.82 0.15 8.86
N ASP A 47 2.09 -0.63 7.83
CA ASP A 47 1.36 -1.87 7.54
C ASP A 47 1.65 -2.96 8.59
N GLY A 48 2.76 -2.86 9.33
CA GLY A 48 3.16 -3.81 10.37
C GLY A 48 2.29 -3.82 11.63
N ASP A 49 1.47 -2.78 11.86
CA ASP A 49 0.60 -2.65 13.04
C ASP A 49 -0.90 -2.66 12.68
N ARG A 50 -1.21 -2.92 11.40
CA ARG A 50 -2.59 -3.02 10.93
C ARG A 50 -3.05 -4.48 11.06
N THR A 51 -3.96 -4.74 11.99
CA THR A 51 -4.79 -5.94 11.93
C THR A 51 -5.53 -5.93 10.60
N LEU A 52 -5.12 -6.80 9.68
CA LEU A 52 -5.77 -6.98 8.39
C LEU A 52 -7.27 -7.19 8.61
N THR A 53 -8.10 -6.55 7.78
CA THR A 53 -9.54 -6.86 7.82
C THR A 53 -9.75 -8.32 7.43
N ARG A 54 -10.89 -8.90 7.83
CA ARG A 54 -11.19 -10.30 7.50
C ARG A 54 -11.12 -10.57 5.99
N ASP A 55 -11.55 -9.61 5.18
CA ASP A 55 -11.53 -9.71 3.72
C ASP A 55 -10.11 -9.66 3.15
N GLU A 56 -9.23 -8.84 3.74
CA GLU A 56 -7.82 -8.77 3.35
C GLU A 56 -7.06 -10.03 3.75
N GLN A 57 -7.34 -10.58 4.94
CA GLN A 57 -6.79 -11.86 5.37
C GLN A 57 -7.22 -12.98 4.42
N PHE A 58 -8.50 -13.01 4.05
CA PHE A 58 -9.03 -14.01 3.13
C PHE A 58 -8.41 -13.87 1.74
N GLY A 59 -8.26 -12.65 1.22
CA GLY A 59 -7.61 -12.38 -0.06
C GLY A 59 -6.15 -12.83 -0.09
N LEU A 60 -5.39 -12.58 0.98
CA LEU A 60 -4.01 -13.02 1.11
C LEU A 60 -3.89 -14.54 1.21
N LEU A 61 -4.75 -15.18 2.00
CA LEU A 61 -4.79 -16.64 2.14
C LEU A 61 -5.13 -17.30 0.81
N HIS A 62 -6.12 -16.78 0.08
CA HIS A 62 -6.50 -17.27 -1.23
C HIS A 62 -5.33 -17.16 -2.23
N GLN A 63 -4.68 -15.99 -2.31
CA GLN A 63 -3.50 -15.83 -3.19
C GLN A 63 -2.34 -16.75 -2.82
N ALA A 64 -2.12 -17.00 -1.53
CA ALA A 64 -1.10 -17.95 -1.07
C ALA A 64 -1.45 -19.38 -1.48
N GLY A 65 -2.73 -19.77 -1.35
CA GLY A 65 -3.25 -21.06 -1.80
C GLY A 65 -3.04 -21.29 -3.30
N LEU A 66 -3.38 -20.31 -4.15
CA LEU A 66 -3.13 -20.40 -5.60
C LEU A 66 -1.64 -20.63 -5.93
N ARG A 67 -0.73 -19.92 -5.25
CA ARG A 67 0.73 -20.13 -5.45
C ARG A 67 1.21 -21.49 -4.97
N ALA A 68 0.50 -22.08 -4.02
CA ALA A 68 0.76 -23.43 -3.53
C ALA A 68 0.04 -24.52 -4.35
N GLY A 69 -0.68 -24.14 -5.42
CA GLY A 69 -1.43 -25.07 -6.26
C GLY A 69 -2.71 -25.59 -5.62
N TRP A 70 -3.34 -24.82 -4.71
CA TRP A 70 -4.62 -25.22 -4.12
C TRP A 70 -5.80 -25.12 -5.10
N ASP A 71 -5.61 -24.44 -6.23
CA ASP A 71 -6.51 -24.45 -7.38
C ASP A 71 -6.16 -25.51 -8.42
N ASP A 72 -5.17 -26.38 -8.14
CA ASP A 72 -4.83 -27.48 -9.03
C ASP A 72 -6.01 -28.47 -9.09
N PRO A 73 -6.60 -28.72 -10.27
CA PRO A 73 -7.69 -29.68 -10.41
C PRO A 73 -7.32 -31.10 -9.98
N GLU A 74 -6.03 -31.46 -9.96
CA GLU A 74 -5.58 -32.76 -9.43
C GLU A 74 -5.70 -32.83 -7.90
N MET A 75 -5.72 -31.68 -7.21
CA MET A 75 -5.89 -31.58 -5.76
C MET A 75 -7.36 -31.60 -5.33
N ASP A 76 -8.31 -31.46 -6.26
CA ASP A 76 -9.76 -31.56 -5.98
C ASP A 76 -10.17 -32.95 -5.47
N VAL A 77 -9.35 -33.98 -5.72
CA VAL A 77 -9.55 -35.34 -5.20
C VAL A 77 -9.64 -35.40 -3.66
N TYR A 78 -9.11 -34.39 -2.97
CA TYR A 78 -9.19 -34.29 -1.51
C TYR A 78 -10.50 -33.68 -1.00
N ASN A 79 -11.24 -32.96 -1.85
CA ASN A 79 -12.54 -32.38 -1.48
C ASN A 79 -13.61 -33.45 -1.28
N ASP A 80 -13.47 -34.57 -2.00
CA ASP A 80 -14.39 -35.72 -1.94
C ASP A 80 -14.04 -36.72 -0.81
N LEU A 81 -12.93 -36.51 -0.09
CA LEU A 81 -12.47 -37.40 0.99
C LEU A 81 -13.03 -37.03 2.37
N VAL A 82 -13.92 -36.04 2.45
CA VAL A 82 -14.57 -35.61 3.68
C VAL A 82 -15.99 -36.16 3.75
N ASP A 83 -16.13 -37.39 4.27
CA ASP A 83 -17.37 -37.91 4.88
C ASP A 83 -17.43 -37.49 6.36
#